data_AF-U1N0Z5-F1
#
_entry.id   AF-U1N0Z5-F1
#
_cell.length_a   1.000
_cell.length_b   1.000
_cell.length_c   1.000
_cell.angle_alpha   90.00
_cell.angle_beta   90.00
_cell.angle_gamma   90.00
#
_symmetry.space_group_name_H-M   'P 1'
#
loop_
_entity.id
_entity.type
_entity.pdbx_description
1 polymer ?
#
loop_
_entity_poly.entity_id
_entity_poly.type
_entity_poly.pdbx_seq_one_letter_code
_entity_poly.pdbx_strand_id
1 'polypeptide(L)'
;MTMNQNDGEKEPLAPESLNQQALIGLILSVIVGVGGLFALPAIQIIFQLDFFPAFSIVLVIELIATAGVVISMFRLHQQQHFG
;
A
#
# COMPACT_ATOMS: atom_id res chain seq x y z
N MET A 1 -48.65 2.01 21.48
CA MET A 1 -47.45 1.17 21.28
C MET A 1 -46.60 1.92 20.27
N THR A 2 -45.54 2.59 20.72
CA THR A 2 -44.75 3.55 19.94
C THR A 2 -43.67 2.82 19.15
N MET A 3 -43.82 2.78 17.82
CA MET A 3 -42.77 2.34 16.90
C MET A 3 -41.90 3.56 16.57
N ASN A 4 -40.85 3.79 17.37
CA ASN A 4 -39.80 4.74 17.03
C ASN A 4 -38.74 4.00 16.21
N GLN A 5 -38.93 3.97 14.89
CA GLN A 5 -37.89 3.60 13.94
C GLN A 5 -36.94 4.81 13.86
N ASN A 6 -35.99 4.84 14.80
CA ASN A 6 -34.83 5.69 14.66
C ASN A 6 -33.91 4.97 13.69
N ASP A 7 -34.10 5.29 12.42
CA ASP A 7 -33.31 4.87 11.28
C ASP A 7 -31.95 5.55 11.42
N GLY A 8 -31.13 5.02 12.34
CA GLY A 8 -29.72 5.31 12.38
C GLY A 8 -29.14 4.76 11.10
N GLU A 9 -29.09 5.62 10.08
CA GLU A 9 -28.34 5.42 8.85
C GLU A 9 -26.95 4.95 9.25
N LYS A 10 -26.74 3.63 9.19
CA LYS A 10 -25.42 3.04 9.32
C LYS A 10 -24.71 3.47 8.06
N GLU A 11 -24.05 4.62 8.15
CA GLU A 11 -23.01 5.05 7.21
C GLU A 11 -22.22 3.79 6.85
N PRO A 12 -22.20 3.37 5.58
CA PRO A 12 -21.67 2.06 5.22
C PRO A 12 -20.19 2.10 5.56
N LEU A 13 -19.84 1.51 6.71
CA LEU A 13 -18.47 1.35 7.16
C LEU A 13 -17.73 0.73 5.99
N ALA A 14 -16.74 1.46 5.46
CA ALA A 14 -15.89 1.01 4.37
C ALA A 14 -15.54 -0.47 4.61
N PRO A 15 -15.64 -1.36 3.60
CA PRO A 15 -15.43 -2.78 3.80
C PRO A 15 -14.07 -3.01 4.49
N GLU A 16 -14.14 -3.43 5.75
CA GLU A 16 -13.00 -3.45 6.68
C GLU A 16 -11.82 -4.28 6.15
N SER A 17 -12.13 -5.34 5.40
CA SER A 17 -11.17 -6.21 4.72
C SER A 17 -10.36 -5.50 3.64
N LEU A 18 -10.93 -4.53 2.93
CA LEU A 18 -10.25 -3.78 1.87
C LEU A 18 -9.37 -2.65 2.44
N ASN A 19 -9.78 -2.05 3.58
CA ASN A 19 -8.94 -1.13 4.33
C ASN A 19 -7.70 -1.85 4.93
N GLN A 20 -7.89 -3.06 5.47
CA GLN A 20 -6.78 -3.90 5.94
C GLN A 20 -5.80 -4.24 4.81
N GLN A 21 -6.29 -4.50 3.60
CA GLN A 21 -5.42 -4.79 2.46
C GLN A 21 -4.54 -3.59 2.07
N ALA A 22 -5.08 -2.37 2.07
CA ALA A 22 -4.30 -1.15 1.82
C ALA A 22 -3.23 -0.93 2.91
N LEU A 23 -3.58 -1.16 4.19
CA LEU A 23 -2.65 -1.07 5.31
C LEU A 23 -1.52 -2.11 5.20
N ILE A 24 -1.84 -3.36 4.88
CA ILE A 24 -0.85 -4.42 4.65
C ILE A 24 0.06 -4.05 3.48
N GLY A 25 -0.49 -3.55 2.37
CA GLY A 25 0.28 -3.09 1.23
C GLY A 25 1.25 -1.96 1.61
N LEU A 26 0.80 -1.00 2.41
CA LEU A 26 1.63 0.09 2.90
C LEU A 26 2.78 -0.41 3.78
N ILE A 27 2.48 -1.30 4.74
CA ILE A 27 3.51 -1.90 5.62
C ILE A 27 4.55 -2.66 4.80
N LEU A 28 4.09 -3.44 3.81
CA LEU A 28 4.99 -4.17 2.91
C LEU A 28 5.88 -3.22 2.09
N SER A 29 5.34 -2.11 1.58
CA SER A 29 6.14 -1.09 0.86
C SER A 29 7.25 -0.55 1.77
N VAL A 30 6.91 -0.16 3.00
CA VAL A 30 7.91 0.36 3.95
C VAL A 30 9.01 -0.67 4.25
N ILE A 31 8.63 -1.95 4.44
CA ILE A 31 9.60 -3.03 4.65
C ILE A 31 10.50 -3.21 3.43
N VAL A 32 9.95 -3.15 2.22
CA VAL A 32 10.71 -3.24 0.96
C VAL A 32 11.67 -2.06 0.83
N GLY A 33 11.24 -0.84 1.11
CA GLY A 33 12.08 0.36 1.01
C GLY A 33 13.24 0.32 2.00
N VAL A 34 12.94 0.04 3.28
CA VAL A 34 13.98 -0.08 4.33
C VAL A 34 14.90 -1.26 4.03
N GLY A 35 14.33 -2.44 3.76
CA GLY A 35 15.09 -3.64 3.44
C GLY A 35 15.97 -3.47 2.20
N GLY A 36 15.48 -2.77 1.18
CA GLY A 36 16.22 -2.43 -0.04
C GLY A 36 17.43 -1.55 0.25
N LEU A 37 17.30 -0.55 1.11
CA LEU A 37 18.44 0.27 1.55
C LEU A 37 19.50 -0.55 2.27
N PHE A 38 19.11 -1.49 3.14
CA PHE A 38 20.05 -2.41 3.80
C PHE A 38 20.65 -3.45 2.84
N ALA A 39 19.93 -3.79 1.78
CA ALA A 39 20.41 -4.69 0.74
C ALA A 39 21.38 -4.01 -0.25
N LEU A 40 21.49 -2.68 -0.27
CA LEU A 40 22.35 -1.95 -1.21
C LEU A 40 23.81 -2.42 -1.23
N PRO A 41 24.49 -2.63 -0.09
CA PRO A 41 25.86 -3.13 -0.10
C PRO A 41 25.96 -4.50 -0.77
N ALA A 42 24.99 -5.39 -0.53
CA ALA A 42 24.95 -6.70 -1.17
C ALA A 42 24.71 -6.58 -2.69
N ILE A 43 23.82 -5.70 -3.13
CA ILE A 43 23.56 -5.43 -4.55
C ILE A 43 24.82 -4.89 -5.23
N GLN A 44 25.52 -3.94 -4.60
CA GLN A 44 26.78 -3.40 -5.13
C GLN A 44 27.85 -4.48 -5.27
N ILE A 45 27.99 -5.37 -4.27
CA ILE A 45 29.00 -6.45 -4.29
C ILE A 45 28.66 -7.51 -5.34
N ILE A 46 27.40 -7.96 -5.40
CA ILE A 46 26.98 -9.05 -6.27
C ILE A 46 27.00 -8.62 -7.74
N PHE A 47 26.52 -7.41 -8.04
CA PHE A 47 26.39 -6.92 -9.41
C PHE A 47 27.55 -6.00 -9.83
N GLN A 48 28.53 -5.76 -8.94
CA GLN A 48 29.65 -4.84 -9.16
C GLN A 48 29.20 -3.45 -9.64
N LEU A 49 28.10 -2.97 -9.06
CA LEU A 49 27.50 -1.69 -9.41
C LEU A 49 27.98 -0.59 -8.47
N ASP A 50 28.17 0.60 -9.03
CA ASP A 50 28.29 1.82 -8.24
C ASP A 50 27.00 2.10 -7.44
N PHE A 51 27.10 2.98 -6.44
CA PHE A 51 25.98 3.32 -5.57
C PHE A 51 24.73 3.76 -6.33
N PHE A 52 24.87 4.67 -7.30
CA PHE A 52 23.75 5.22 -8.06
C PHE A 52 22.95 4.15 -8.84
N PRO A 53 23.58 3.29 -9.66
CA PRO A 53 22.83 2.23 -10.35
C PRO A 53 22.21 1.21 -9.38
N ALA A 54 22.91 0.83 -8.30
CA ALA A 54 22.34 -0.06 -7.29
C ALA A 54 21.13 0.57 -6.56
N PHE A 55 21.22 1.85 -6.20
CA PHE A 55 20.15 2.62 -5.60
C PHE A 55 18.95 2.77 -6.52
N SER A 56 19.20 2.98 -7.82
CA SER A 56 18.14 3.10 -8.83
C SER A 56 17.30 1.82 -8.93
N ILE A 57 17.91 0.64 -8.81
CA ILE A 57 17.19 -0.65 -8.80
C ILE A 57 16.22 -0.70 -7.61
N VAL A 58 16.72 -0.38 -6.40
CA VAL A 58 15.89 -0.35 -5.19
C VAL A 58 14.76 0.66 -5.34
N LEU A 59 15.04 1.84 -5.89
CA LEU A 59 14.07 2.91 -6.08
C LEU A 59 12.96 2.51 -7.09
N VAL A 60 13.29 1.79 -8.15
CA VAL A 60 12.30 1.27 -9.11
C VAL A 60 11.39 0.23 -8.45
N ILE A 61 11.94 -0.67 -7.64
CA ILE A 61 11.16 -1.66 -6.90
C ILE A 61 10.19 -0.96 -5.95
N GLU A 62 10.67 0.05 -5.21
CA GLU A 62 9.85 0.83 -4.28
C GLU A 62 8.74 1.59 -5.00
N LEU A 63 9.03 2.17 -6.16
CA LEU A 63 8.04 2.87 -6.98
C LEU A 63 6.90 1.93 -7.40
N ILE A 64 7.22 0.70 -7.80
CA ILE A 64 6.22 -0.31 -8.18
C ILE A 64 5.38 -0.72 -6.96
N ALA A 65 6.02 -0.95 -5.80
CA ALA A 65 5.32 -1.28 -4.56
C ALA A 65 4.34 -0.15 -4.17
N THR A 66 4.82 1.10 -4.20
CA THR A 66 4.03 2.30 -3.91
C THR A 66 2.85 2.43 -4.89
N ALA A 67 3.07 2.23 -6.19
CA ALA A 67 2.01 2.27 -7.19
C ALA A 67 0.94 1.20 -6.93
N GLY A 68 1.33 0.00 -6.51
CA GLY A 68 0.41 -1.06 -6.11
C GLY A 68 -0.49 -0.65 -4.95
N VAL A 69 0.08 0.00 -3.92
CA VAL A 69 -0.69 0.53 -2.77
C VAL A 69 -1.66 1.62 -3.21
N VAL A 70 -1.21 2.56 -4.03
CA VAL A 70 -2.05 3.65 -4.56
C VAL A 70 -3.22 3.11 -5.38
N ILE A 71 -2.98 2.13 -6.25
CA ILE A 71 -4.04 1.48 -7.04
C ILE A 71 -5.05 0.77 -6.12
N SER A 72 -4.57 0.10 -5.07
CA SER A 72 -5.44 -0.54 -4.06
C SER A 72 -6.35 0.49 -3.39
N MET A 73 -5.80 1.65 -3.01
CA MET A 73 -6.58 2.76 -2.43
C MET A 73 -7.58 3.36 -3.43
N PHE A 74 -7.21 3.54 -4.70
CA PHE A 74 -8.14 4.04 -5.71
C PHE A 74 -9.31 3.07 -5.96
N ARG A 75 -9.04 1.76 -5.95
CA ARG A 75 -10.10 0.74 -6.03
C ARG A 75 -11.07 0.84 -4.84
N LEU A 76 -10.56 1.06 -3.63
CA LEU A 76 -11.40 1.28 -2.45
C LEU A 76 -12.31 2.50 -2.65
N HIS A 77 -11.76 3.62 -3.13
CA HIS A 77 -12.54 4.85 -3.35
C HIS A 77 -13.64 4.67 -4.42
N GLN A 78 -13.34 3.93 -5.51
CA GLN A 78 -14.35 3.61 -6.53
C GLN A 78 -15.44 2.68 -6.01
N GLN A 79 -15.10 1.67 -5.22
CA GLN A 79 -16.09 0.76 -4.63
C GLN A 79 -17.00 1.45 -3.61
N GLN A 80 -16.51 2.48 -2.92
CA GLN A 80 -17.32 3.25 -1.98
C GLN A 80 -18.26 4.27 -2.64
N HIS A 81 -17.92 4.81 -3.82
CA HIS A 81 -18.73 5.84 -4.49
C HIS A 81 -19.78 5.29 -5.48
N PHE A 82 -19.69 4.02 -5.86
CA PHE A 82 -20.61 3.37 -6.82
C PHE A 82 -21.29 2.11 -6.28
N GLY A 83 -21.18 1.84 -4.97
CA GLY A 83 -21.83 0.73 -4.26
C GLY A 83 -23.16 1.11 -3.65
#